data_AF-A0AAE7M6Y7-F1
#
_entry.id   AF-A0AAE7M6Y7-F1
#
_cell.length_a   1.000
_cell.length_b   1.000
_cell.length_c   1.000
_cell.angle_alpha   90.00
_cell.angle_beta   90.00
_cell.angle_gamma   90.00
#
_symmetry.space_group_name_H-M   'P 1'
#
loop_
_entity.id
_entity.type
_entity.pdbx_description
1 polymer ?
#
loop_
_entity_poly.entity_id
_entity_poly.type
_entity_poly.pdbx_seq_one_letter_code
_entity_poly.pdbx_strand_id
1 'polypeptide(L)'
;MSKSSARRFPANPPDEELRETYDAMRSALISVNISRGIYRSQSDKRGVVIAELQRELQELEADLGNEARAKARLHAMNSRLVTVIRELEATGDAIADTVEESEQQSGFWLVRMFQRLVQLAQQWRSVKAKAAAIAREANQIEPEA
;
A
#
# COMPACT_ATOMS: atom_id res chain seq x y z
N MET A 1 -6.87 57.25 -20.70
CA MET A 1 -8.15 57.26 -21.42
C MET A 1 -9.17 56.53 -20.58
N SER A 2 -10.13 57.27 -20.02
CA SER A 2 -11.08 56.80 -19.01
C SER A 2 -12.22 56.03 -19.68
N LYS A 3 -12.40 54.75 -19.34
CA LYS A 3 -13.53 53.95 -19.83
C LYS A 3 -14.80 54.42 -19.12
N SER A 4 -15.56 55.27 -19.79
CA SER A 4 -16.86 55.76 -19.29
C SER A 4 -17.84 54.59 -19.16
N SER A 5 -18.21 54.27 -17.93
CA SER A 5 -19.30 53.35 -17.60
C SER A 5 -20.61 53.89 -18.18
N ALA A 6 -21.38 53.00 -18.83
CA ALA A 6 -22.64 53.28 -19.51
C ALA A 6 -23.69 53.92 -18.58
N ARG A 7 -23.64 55.24 -18.39
CA ARG A 7 -24.61 56.00 -17.59
C ARG A 7 -25.51 56.94 -18.39
N ARG A 8 -25.33 57.05 -19.71
CA ARG A 8 -26.24 57.84 -20.56
C ARG A 8 -26.24 57.28 -21.97
N PHE A 9 -27.30 56.56 -22.33
CA PHE A 9 -27.63 56.37 -23.73
C PHE A 9 -28.11 57.72 -24.27
N PRO A 10 -27.56 58.23 -25.38
CA PRO A 10 -28.06 59.45 -26.02
C PRO A 10 -29.54 59.29 -26.38
N ALA A 11 -30.33 60.35 -26.27
CA ALA A 11 -31.77 60.31 -26.52
C ALA A 11 -32.11 60.10 -28.01
N ASN A 12 -31.19 60.42 -28.92
CA ASN A 12 -31.32 60.20 -30.35
C ASN A 12 -29.90 60.05 -30.98
N PRO A 13 -29.23 58.89 -30.81
CA PRO A 13 -27.92 58.66 -31.40
C PRO A 13 -27.99 58.68 -32.94
N PRO A 14 -26.93 59.15 -33.62
CA PRO A 14 -26.84 59.02 -35.07
C PRO A 14 -26.76 57.54 -35.47
N ASP A 15 -27.39 57.18 -36.58
CA ASP A 15 -27.50 55.79 -37.07
C ASP A 15 -26.14 55.08 -37.22
N GLU A 16 -25.09 55.82 -37.56
CA GLU A 16 -23.74 55.29 -37.71
C GLU A 16 -23.13 54.83 -36.36
N GLU A 17 -23.28 55.60 -35.29
CA GLU A 17 -22.82 55.24 -33.94
C GLU A 17 -23.60 54.04 -33.38
N LEU A 18 -24.90 53.97 -33.67
CA LEU A 18 -25.72 52.81 -33.32
C LEU A 18 -25.24 51.54 -34.02
N ARG A 19 -24.93 51.65 -35.32
CA ARG A 19 -24.46 50.53 -36.13
C ARG A 19 -23.09 50.03 -35.67
N GLU A 20 -22.16 50.95 -35.43
CA GLU A 20 -20.83 50.61 -34.91
C GLU A 20 -20.91 49.93 -33.54
N THR A 21 -21.72 50.49 -32.63
CA THR A 21 -21.92 49.92 -31.29
C THR A 21 -22.57 48.54 -31.38
N TYR A 22 -23.56 48.36 -32.25
CA TYR A 22 -24.21 47.07 -32.48
C TYR A 22 -23.22 46.03 -33.04
N ASP A 23 -22.42 46.40 -34.06
CA ASP A 23 -21.44 45.51 -34.66
C ASP A 23 -20.33 45.12 -33.67
N ALA A 24 -19.90 46.06 -32.82
CA ALA A 24 -18.96 45.80 -31.73
C ALA A 24 -19.54 44.86 -30.67
N MET A 25 -20.79 45.09 -30.24
CA MET A 25 -21.48 44.21 -29.29
C MET A 25 -21.71 42.81 -29.86
N ARG A 26 -22.12 42.72 -31.12
CA ARG A 26 -22.31 41.45 -31.84
C ARG A 26 -20.99 40.68 -31.95
N SER A 27 -19.90 41.36 -32.30
CA SER A 27 -18.57 40.76 -32.38
C SER A 27 -18.08 40.26 -31.02
N ALA A 28 -18.28 41.05 -29.96
CA ALA A 28 -17.96 40.64 -28.59
C ALA A 28 -18.78 39.43 -28.14
N LEU A 29 -20.09 39.41 -28.43
CA LEU A 29 -20.97 38.28 -28.12
C LEU A 29 -20.55 37.00 -28.84
N ILE A 30 -20.18 37.09 -30.12
CA ILE A 30 -19.67 35.95 -30.89
C ILE A 30 -18.37 35.43 -30.25
N SER A 31 -17.43 36.33 -29.96
CA SER A 31 -16.15 35.98 -29.31
C SER A 31 -16.35 35.26 -27.98
N VAL A 32 -17.20 35.79 -27.09
CA VAL A 32 -17.51 35.17 -25.80
C VAL A 32 -18.14 33.79 -25.96
N ASN A 33 -19.06 33.63 -26.91
CA ASN A 33 -19.68 32.32 -27.17
C ASN A 33 -18.67 31.28 -27.67
N ILE A 34 -17.74 31.67 -28.54
CA ILE A 34 -16.64 30.81 -29.00
C ILE A 34 -15.77 30.39 -27.80
N SER A 35 -15.33 31.35 -26.99
CA SER A 35 -14.54 31.05 -25.80
C SER A 35 -15.28 30.12 -24.83
N ARG A 36 -16.58 30.34 -24.61
CA ARG A 36 -17.41 29.47 -23.78
C ARG A 36 -17.45 28.03 -24.31
N GLY A 37 -17.55 27.86 -25.63
CA GLY A 37 -17.49 26.55 -26.26
C GLY A 37 -16.16 25.83 -26.00
N ILE A 38 -15.05 26.55 -26.15
CA ILE A 38 -13.70 26.04 -25.87
C ILE A 38 -13.56 25.64 -24.39
N TYR A 39 -13.99 26.51 -23.47
CA TYR A 39 -13.93 26.23 -22.04
C TYR A 39 -14.76 25.01 -21.64
N ARG A 40 -15.98 24.85 -22.19
CA ARG A 40 -16.79 23.66 -21.97
C ARG A 40 -16.09 22.40 -22.45
N SER A 41 -15.58 22.39 -23.68
CA SER A 41 -14.85 21.24 -24.22
C SER A 41 -13.61 20.89 -23.39
N GLN A 42 -12.86 21.88 -22.91
CA GLN A 42 -11.73 21.64 -22.01
C GLN A 42 -12.17 21.11 -20.65
N SER A 43 -13.27 21.63 -20.10
CA SER A 43 -13.84 21.15 -18.84
C SER A 43 -14.28 19.69 -18.95
N ASP A 44 -14.93 19.31 -20.05
CA ASP A 44 -15.38 17.94 -20.29
C ASP A 44 -14.18 16.98 -20.39
N LYS A 45 -13.13 17.37 -21.13
CA LYS A 45 -11.89 16.60 -21.22
C LYS A 45 -11.21 16.41 -19.86
N ARG A 46 -11.15 17.47 -19.05
CA ARG A 46 -10.61 17.39 -17.69
C ARG A 46 -11.47 16.49 -16.80
N GLY A 47 -12.79 16.55 -16.94
CA GLY A 47 -13.71 15.67 -16.20
C GLY A 47 -13.44 14.20 -16.46
N VAL A 48 -13.21 13.81 -17.71
CA VAL A 48 -12.85 12.43 -18.08
C VAL A 48 -11.53 12.01 -17.43
N VAL A 49 -10.49 12.84 -17.52
CA VAL A 49 -9.17 12.54 -16.91
C VAL A 49 -9.27 12.41 -15.39
N ILE A 50 -10.04 13.29 -14.74
CA ILE A 50 -10.26 13.22 -13.28
C ILE A 50 -10.93 11.90 -12.90
N ALA A 51 -11.95 11.47 -13.65
CA ALA A 51 -12.63 10.21 -13.38
C ALA A 51 -11.71 9.00 -13.55
N GLU A 52 -10.82 9.03 -14.56
CA GLU A 52 -9.83 7.97 -14.78
C GLU A 52 -8.80 7.91 -13.64
N LEU A 53 -8.24 9.05 -13.23
CA LEU A 53 -7.33 9.14 -12.09
C LEU A 53 -7.99 8.69 -10.78
N GLN A 54 -9.27 9.01 -10.59
CA GLN A 54 -10.01 8.53 -9.41
C GLN A 54 -10.17 7.01 -9.40
N ARG A 55 -10.39 6.40 -10.56
CA ARG A 55 -10.45 4.93 -10.69
C ARG A 55 -9.08 4.30 -10.38
N GLU A 56 -8.01 4.83 -10.95
CA GLU A 56 -6.64 4.35 -10.69
C GLU A 56 -6.26 4.47 -9.21
N LEU A 57 -6.62 5.57 -8.55
CA LEU A 57 -6.40 5.73 -7.11
C LEU A 57 -7.15 4.69 -6.27
N GLN A 58 -8.39 4.37 -6.63
CA GLN A 58 -9.16 3.33 -5.94
C GLN A 58 -8.53 1.93 -6.10
N GLU A 59 -7.98 1.63 -7.29
CA GLU A 59 -7.26 0.37 -7.54
C GLU A 59 -5.98 0.31 -6.70
N LEU A 60 -5.19 1.38 -6.68
CA LEU A 60 -3.98 1.48 -5.85
C LEU A 60 -4.28 1.38 -4.35
N GLU A 61 -5.36 1.98 -3.86
CA GLU A 61 -5.79 1.85 -2.47
C GLU A 61 -6.16 0.41 -2.11
N ALA A 62 -6.85 -0.30 -3.01
CA ALA A 62 -7.18 -1.71 -2.83
C ALA A 62 -5.91 -2.59 -2.77
N ASP A 63 -4.97 -2.34 -3.67
CA ASP A 63 -3.68 -3.04 -3.72
C ASP A 63 -2.84 -2.78 -2.47
N LEU A 64 -2.74 -1.53 -2.03
CA LEU A 64 -2.05 -1.18 -0.78
C LEU A 64 -2.70 -1.88 0.42
N GLY A 65 -4.04 -1.99 0.44
CA GLY A 65 -4.76 -2.74 1.46
C GLY A 65 -4.43 -4.24 1.44
N ASN A 66 -4.24 -4.84 0.26
CA ASN A 66 -3.79 -6.22 0.12
C ASN A 66 -2.35 -6.40 0.61
N GLU A 67 -1.46 -5.48 0.23
CA GLU A 67 -0.05 -5.49 0.63
C GLU A 67 0.12 -5.33 2.15
N ALA A 68 -0.62 -4.40 2.77
CA ALA A 68 -0.60 -4.21 4.22
C ALA A 68 -1.03 -5.49 4.96
N ARG A 69 -2.06 -6.19 4.46
CA ARG A 69 -2.50 -7.48 5.00
C ARG A 69 -1.43 -8.57 4.81
N ALA A 70 -0.79 -8.65 3.65
CA ALA A 70 0.31 -9.59 3.40
C ALA A 70 1.49 -9.32 4.34
N LYS A 71 1.89 -8.05 4.49
CA LYS A 71 2.95 -7.62 5.40
C LYS A 71 2.65 -7.97 6.85
N ALA A 72 1.42 -7.75 7.32
CA ALA A 72 1.00 -8.14 8.67
C ALA A 72 1.11 -9.66 8.88
N ARG A 73 0.70 -10.47 7.90
CA ARG A 73 0.86 -11.94 7.95
C ARG A 73 2.33 -12.37 8.00
N LEU A 74 3.20 -11.76 7.18
CA LEU A 74 4.64 -12.03 7.19
C LEU A 74 5.28 -11.66 8.53
N HIS A 75 4.92 -10.51 9.13
CA HIS A 75 5.42 -10.14 10.46
C HIS A 75 4.99 -11.13 11.55
N ALA A 76 3.73 -11.58 11.54
CA ALA A 76 3.26 -12.61 12.45
C ALA A 76 4.03 -13.93 12.28
N MET A 77 4.32 -14.31 11.03
CA MET A 77 5.13 -15.49 10.73
C MET A 77 6.57 -15.36 11.22
N ASN A 78 7.22 -14.21 11.00
CA ASN A 78 8.57 -13.93 11.50
C ASN A 78 8.63 -14.02 13.03
N SER A 79 7.63 -13.50 13.74
CA SER A 79 7.56 -13.63 15.20
C SER A 79 7.49 -15.09 15.66
N ARG A 80 6.72 -15.93 14.96
CA ARG A 80 6.67 -17.39 15.21
C ARG A 80 8.03 -18.06 14.93
N LEU A 81 8.71 -17.69 13.85
CA LEU A 81 10.05 -18.21 13.53
C LEU A 81 11.09 -17.84 14.58
N VAL A 82 11.09 -16.59 15.07
CA VAL A 82 11.99 -16.15 16.16
C VAL A 82 11.77 -17.00 17.41
N THR A 83 10.52 -17.31 17.74
CA THR A 83 10.19 -18.17 18.89
C THR A 83 10.75 -19.59 18.71
N VAL A 84 10.57 -20.16 17.53
CA VAL A 84 11.10 -21.49 17.17
C VAL A 84 12.63 -21.51 17.23
N ILE A 85 13.31 -20.47 16.73
CA ILE A 85 14.78 -20.38 16.79
C ILE A 85 15.25 -20.37 18.25
N ARG A 86 14.63 -19.57 19.12
CA ARG A 86 14.96 -19.54 20.55
C ARG A 86 14.71 -20.89 21.23
N GLU A 87 13.62 -21.59 20.90
CA GLU A 87 13.36 -22.94 21.40
C GLU A 87 14.44 -23.93 20.94
N LEU A 88 14.91 -23.83 19.68
CA LEU A 88 16.00 -24.65 19.17
C LEU A 88 17.31 -24.34 19.89
N GLU A 89 17.71 -23.06 19.99
CA GLU A 89 18.91 -22.63 20.70
C GLU A 89 18.92 -23.17 22.14
N ALA A 90 17.85 -22.92 22.90
CA ALA A 90 17.74 -23.41 24.27
C ALA A 90 17.80 -24.94 24.39
N THR A 91 17.21 -25.67 23.43
CA THR A 91 17.29 -27.15 23.42
C THR A 91 18.71 -27.61 23.07
N GLY A 92 19.39 -26.90 22.17
CA GLY A 92 20.77 -27.17 21.78
C GLY A 92 21.75 -26.93 22.93
N ASP A 93 21.61 -25.81 23.62
CA ASP A 93 22.40 -25.48 24.81
C ASP A 93 22.19 -26.54 25.90
N ALA A 94 20.94 -26.93 26.18
CA ALA A 94 20.66 -27.99 27.14
C ALA A 94 21.28 -29.34 26.76
N ILE A 95 21.38 -29.66 25.47
CA ILE A 95 22.09 -30.87 25.00
C ILE A 95 23.59 -30.73 25.28
N ALA A 96 24.19 -29.59 24.95
CA ALA A 96 25.61 -29.33 25.17
C ALA A 96 25.95 -29.41 26.67
N ASP A 97 25.18 -28.74 27.53
CA ASP A 97 25.35 -28.77 28.99
C ASP A 97 25.24 -30.20 29.54
N THR A 98 24.25 -30.97 29.06
CA THR A 98 24.07 -32.37 29.48
C THR A 98 25.26 -33.25 29.07
N VAL A 99 25.91 -32.95 27.94
CA VAL A 99 27.12 -33.65 27.51
C VAL A 99 28.35 -33.18 28.30
N GLU A 100 28.50 -31.90 28.60
CA GLU A 100 29.62 -31.40 29.40
C GLU A 100 29.57 -31.94 30.85
N GLU A 101 28.40 -31.98 31.47
CA GLU A 101 28.20 -32.61 32.79
C GLU A 101 28.59 -34.10 32.79
N SER A 102 28.60 -34.75 31.62
CA SER A 102 28.93 -36.17 31.47
C SER A 102 30.37 -36.51 31.69
N GLU A 103 31.24 -35.60 31.30
CA GLU A 103 32.68 -35.83 31.33
C GLU A 103 33.18 -35.88 32.79
N GLN A 104 32.33 -35.49 33.76
CA GLN A 104 32.66 -35.37 35.18
C GLN A 104 32.09 -36.48 36.08
N GLN A 105 31.25 -37.42 35.59
CA GLN A 105 30.53 -38.37 36.46
C GLN A 105 30.61 -39.86 36.05
N SER A 106 30.43 -40.78 37.03
CA SER A 106 30.64 -42.24 36.88
C SER A 106 29.42 -43.01 36.35
N GLY A 107 29.62 -44.28 35.94
CA GLY A 107 28.78 -45.05 35.00
C GLY A 107 27.27 -45.21 35.24
N PHE A 108 26.72 -44.98 36.45
CA PHE A 108 25.26 -44.92 36.64
C PHE A 108 24.65 -43.64 36.03
N TRP A 109 25.44 -42.58 35.96
CA TRP A 109 25.05 -41.30 35.40
C TRP A 109 24.90 -41.36 33.86
N LEU A 110 25.67 -42.22 33.17
CA LEU A 110 25.56 -42.44 31.71
C LEU A 110 24.14 -42.82 31.27
N VAL A 111 23.47 -43.72 31.98
CA VAL A 111 22.11 -44.16 31.63
C VAL A 111 21.12 -43.00 31.77
N ARG A 112 21.26 -42.20 32.83
CA ARG A 112 20.41 -41.02 33.07
C ARG A 112 20.66 -39.92 32.03
N MET A 113 21.91 -39.70 31.65
CA MET A 113 22.28 -38.81 30.55
C MET A 113 21.66 -39.26 29.23
N PHE A 114 21.81 -40.53 28.85
CA PHE A 114 21.21 -41.04 27.62
C PHE A 114 19.68 -40.86 27.60
N GLN A 115 19.00 -41.11 28.72
CA GLN A 115 17.56 -40.83 28.83
C GLN A 115 17.25 -39.35 28.63
N ARG A 116 18.06 -38.45 29.23
CA ARG A 116 17.89 -37.00 29.09
C ARG A 116 18.14 -36.53 27.65
N LEU A 117 19.20 -37.01 27.01
CA LEU A 117 19.51 -36.72 25.61
C LEU A 117 18.42 -37.22 24.66
N VAL A 118 17.83 -38.39 24.92
CA VAL A 118 16.69 -38.88 24.13
C VAL A 118 15.48 -37.95 24.27
N GLN A 119 15.17 -37.46 25.47
CA GLN A 119 14.10 -36.47 25.69
C GLN A 119 14.37 -35.16 24.95
N LEU A 120 15.59 -34.63 25.06
CA LEU A 120 16.00 -33.41 24.37
C LEU A 120 15.97 -33.59 22.84
N ALA A 121 16.38 -34.75 22.33
CA ALA A 121 16.29 -35.07 20.91
C ALA A 121 14.84 -35.20 20.42
N GLN A 122 13.91 -35.65 21.26
CA GLN A 122 12.47 -35.66 20.93
C GLN A 122 11.91 -34.23 20.91
N GLN A 123 12.27 -33.40 21.88
CA GLN A 123 11.90 -31.98 21.92
C GLN A 123 12.44 -31.24 20.68
N TRP A 124 13.70 -31.44 20.33
CA TRP A 124 14.34 -30.89 19.14
C TRP A 124 13.60 -31.27 17.86
N ARG A 125 13.21 -32.55 17.70
CA ARG A 125 12.41 -33.00 16.55
C ARG A 125 11.04 -32.33 16.51
N SER A 126 10.38 -32.14 17.65
CA SER A 126 9.11 -31.44 17.75
C SER A 126 9.23 -29.98 17.31
N VAL A 127 10.25 -29.25 17.80
CA VAL A 127 10.49 -27.86 17.42
C VAL A 127 10.81 -27.74 15.92
N LYS A 128 11.63 -28.64 15.38
CA LYS A 128 11.87 -28.72 13.92
C LYS A 128 10.58 -28.98 13.13
N ALA A 129 9.67 -29.81 13.62
CA ALA A 129 8.38 -30.03 12.97
C ALA A 129 7.51 -28.76 12.96
N LYS A 130 7.49 -27.99 14.06
CA LYS A 130 6.84 -26.66 14.09
C LYS A 130 7.44 -25.71 13.05
N ALA A 131 8.76 -25.67 12.95
CA ALA A 131 9.47 -24.86 11.93
C ALA A 131 9.07 -25.25 10.51
N ALA A 132 9.03 -26.55 10.22
CA ALA A 132 8.63 -27.07 8.92
C ALA A 132 7.16 -26.77 8.58
N ALA A 133 6.26 -26.77 9.58
CA ALA A 133 4.88 -26.35 9.39
C ALA A 133 4.78 -24.87 9.01
N ILE A 134 5.52 -23.99 9.70
CA ILE A 134 5.58 -22.57 9.36
C ILE A 134 6.14 -22.36 7.94
N ALA A 135 7.18 -23.10 7.54
CA ALA A 135 7.73 -23.03 6.20
C ALA A 135 6.73 -23.49 5.11
N ARG A 136 5.90 -24.50 5.40
CA ARG A 136 4.82 -24.91 4.49
C ARG A 136 3.72 -23.86 4.38
N GLU A 137 3.34 -23.23 5.50
CA GLU A 137 2.41 -22.10 5.50
C GLU A 137 2.97 -20.92 4.69
N ALA A 138 4.28 -20.65 4.79
CA ALA A 138 4.96 -19.59 4.04
C ALA A 138 4.85 -19.79 2.52
N ASN A 139 5.05 -21.03 2.05
CA ASN A 139 4.95 -21.36 0.61
C ASN A 139 3.52 -21.24 0.05
N GLN A 140 2.50 -21.14 0.91
CA GLN A 140 1.11 -20.90 0.48
C GLN A 140 0.77 -19.41 0.38
N ILE A 141 1.70 -18.51 0.78
CA ILE A 141 1.51 -17.05 0.78
C ILE A 141 2.02 -16.42 -0.53
N GLU A 142 2.73 -17.15 -1.39
CA GLU A 142 3.07 -16.67 -2.73
C GLU A 142 1.78 -16.45 -3.54
N PRO A 143 1.56 -15.25 -4.10
CA PRO A 143 0.42 -15.02 -4.96
C PRO A 143 0.60 -15.82 -6.25
N GLU A 144 -0.48 -16.47 -6.72
CA GLU A 144 -0.59 -16.82 -8.14
C GLU A 144 -0.30 -15.55 -8.94
N ALA A 145 0.77 -15.60 -9.73
CA ALA A 145 1.20 -14.51 -10.61
C ALA A 145 0.23 -14.33 -11.79
#